data_AF-A0A0U3GPE2-F1
#
_entry.id   AF-A0A0U3GPE2-F1
#
_cell.length_a   1.000
_cell.length_b   1.000
_cell.length_c   1.000
_cell.angle_alpha   90.00
_cell.angle_beta   90.00
_cell.angle_gamma   90.00
#
_symmetry.space_group_name_H-M   'P 1'
#
loop_
_entity.id
_entity.type
_entity.pdbx_description
1 polymer ?
#
loop_
_entity_poly.entity_id
_entity_poly.type
_entity_poly.pdbx_seq_one_letter_code
_entity_poly.pdbx_strand_id
1 'polypeptide(L)'
;MSDQDNKPISTYDELQTKIAAKKKEFDSKQQASYWQRYVIRRIPLFTIPMLVFYSTIFALGFVKDIGSKAVTSLVPSLPFSVYISQDVLCSLFAVVLVHLVFVGLKYEGMSKTSRLLHKLAFNLLMMATIYSISALIYYEIHAIALGVVVFAPLCILPLLVDRTLGWTRQNDRFKLFSSKMQGLIELNLARESLGVEFSERNILEYIGILEQFESQKYNDTVSDSFYILSQVEKLKPQA
;
A
#
# COMPACT_ATOMS: atom_id res chain seq x y z
N MET A 1 3.56 -13.70 27.43
CA MET A 1 5.01 -13.42 27.45
C MET A 1 5.68 -14.72 27.86
N SER A 2 6.58 -15.25 27.03
CA SER A 2 7.21 -16.56 27.23
C SER A 2 8.48 -16.38 28.07
N ASP A 3 8.74 -17.30 29.01
CA ASP A 3 9.83 -17.29 30.00
C ASP A 3 11.26 -17.20 29.42
N GLN A 4 11.44 -17.14 28.10
CA GLN A 4 12.75 -16.90 27.46
C GLN A 4 13.18 -15.42 27.45
N ASP A 5 12.28 -14.47 27.74
CA ASP A 5 12.61 -13.03 27.65
C ASP A 5 13.49 -12.51 28.81
N ASN A 6 13.57 -13.22 29.93
CA ASN A 6 14.18 -12.74 31.19
C ASN A 6 15.62 -13.21 31.46
N LYS A 7 16.32 -13.81 30.48
CA LYS A 7 17.76 -14.06 30.66
C LYS A 7 18.53 -12.73 30.62
N PRO A 8 19.38 -12.44 31.63
CA PRO A 8 20.22 -11.25 31.62
C PRO A 8 21.18 -11.32 30.44
N ILE A 9 21.26 -10.23 29.68
CA ILE A 9 22.16 -10.12 28.53
C ILE A 9 23.50 -9.64 29.07
N SER A 10 24.54 -10.46 28.90
CA SER A 10 25.87 -10.22 29.45
C SER A 10 26.97 -10.20 28.39
N THR A 11 26.66 -10.60 27.15
CA THR A 11 27.62 -10.73 26.05
C THR A 11 27.09 -10.13 24.75
N TYR A 12 28.01 -9.84 23.82
CA TYR A 12 27.66 -9.42 22.46
C TYR A 12 26.83 -10.48 21.73
N ASP A 13 27.16 -11.76 21.87
CA ASP A 13 26.43 -12.87 21.23
C ASP A 13 24.96 -12.93 21.67
N GLU A 14 24.70 -12.79 22.98
CA GLU A 14 23.34 -12.77 23.51
C GLU A 14 22.55 -11.55 23.01
N LEU A 15 23.19 -10.38 22.98
CA LEU A 15 22.58 -9.15 22.50
C LEU A 15 22.26 -9.24 20.99
N GLN A 16 23.23 -9.69 20.19
CA GLN A 16 23.06 -9.86 18.75
C GLN A 16 21.96 -10.87 18.42
N THR A 17 21.86 -11.96 19.20
CA THR A 17 20.79 -12.95 19.04
C THR A 17 19.41 -12.32 19.25
N LYS A 18 19.23 -11.51 20.31
CA LYS A 18 17.96 -10.80 20.54
C LYS A 18 17.66 -9.77 19.45
N ILE A 19 18.65 -8.98 19.04
CA ILE A 19 18.48 -7.99 17.96
C ILE A 19 18.10 -8.69 16.65
N ALA A 20 18.75 -9.79 16.30
CA ALA A 20 18.46 -10.57 15.09
C ALA A 20 17.05 -11.18 15.11
N ALA A 21 16.61 -11.72 16.26
CA ALA A 21 15.25 -12.22 16.43
C ALA A 21 14.22 -11.10 16.23
N LYS A 22 14.45 -9.92 16.81
CA LYS A 22 13.54 -8.78 16.66
C LYS A 22 13.54 -8.21 15.24
N LYS A 23 14.71 -8.14 14.61
CA LYS A 23 14.83 -7.76 13.19
C LYS A 23 14.00 -8.70 12.31
N LYS A 24 14.10 -10.02 12.52
CA LYS A 24 13.32 -11.03 11.78
C LYS A 24 11.81 -10.82 11.98
N GLU A 25 11.38 -10.49 13.20
CA GLU A 25 9.98 -10.14 13.47
C GLU A 25 9.53 -8.91 12.67
N PHE A 26 10.33 -7.86 12.63
CA PHE A 26 10.03 -6.67 11.82
C PHE A 26 10.02 -6.96 10.33
N ASP A 27 10.97 -7.75 9.83
CA ASP A 27 11.02 -8.17 8.41
C ASP A 27 9.77 -8.97 8.02
N SER A 28 9.35 -9.91 8.86
CA SER A 28 8.13 -10.71 8.67
C SER A 28 6.89 -9.81 8.59
N LYS A 29 6.71 -8.92 9.57
CA LYS A 29 5.57 -7.98 9.60
C LYS A 29 5.60 -6.96 8.45
N GLN A 30 6.78 -6.52 8.03
CA GLN A 30 6.94 -5.70 6.84
C GLN A 30 6.51 -6.47 5.60
N GLN A 31 6.91 -7.73 5.44
CA GLN A 31 6.53 -8.53 4.27
C GLN A 31 5.03 -8.80 4.22
N ALA A 32 4.40 -9.13 5.36
CA ALA A 32 2.96 -9.36 5.44
C ALA A 32 2.15 -8.12 4.99
N SER A 33 2.54 -6.92 5.44
CA SER A 33 1.87 -5.66 5.07
C SER A 33 2.24 -5.15 3.67
N TYR A 34 3.33 -5.64 3.08
CA TYR A 34 3.82 -5.15 1.80
C TYR A 34 2.82 -5.38 0.65
N TRP A 35 2.20 -6.57 0.60
CA TRP A 35 1.31 -6.90 -0.51
C TRP A 35 0.04 -6.05 -0.51
N GLN A 36 -0.54 -5.81 0.66
CA GLN A 36 -1.71 -4.94 0.83
C GLN A 36 -1.40 -3.52 0.36
N ARG A 37 -0.26 -2.98 0.80
CA ARG A 37 0.27 -1.68 0.34
C ARG A 37 0.50 -1.65 -1.17
N TYR A 38 1.05 -2.73 -1.73
CA TYR A 38 1.34 -2.82 -3.16
C TYR A 38 0.04 -2.73 -3.98
N VAL A 39 -0.97 -3.52 -3.62
CA VAL A 39 -2.28 -3.55 -4.29
C VAL A 39 -2.99 -2.20 -4.20
N ILE A 40 -3.14 -1.65 -2.99
CA ILE A 40 -3.93 -0.42 -2.77
C ILE A 40 -3.37 0.77 -3.56
N ARG A 41 -2.04 0.86 -3.70
CA ARG A 41 -1.36 1.92 -4.45
C ARG A 41 -1.41 1.74 -5.97
N ARG A 42 -1.67 0.52 -6.45
CA ARG A 42 -1.71 0.22 -7.89
C ARG A 42 -3.07 0.47 -8.51
N ILE A 43 -4.15 0.38 -7.74
CA ILE A 43 -5.50 0.68 -8.24
C ILE A 43 -5.56 2.10 -8.85
N PRO A 44 -5.17 3.19 -8.15
CA PRO A 44 -5.17 4.54 -8.73
C PRO A 44 -4.28 4.67 -9.97
N LEU A 45 -3.15 3.97 -10.01
CA LEU A 45 -2.22 4.04 -11.14
C LEU A 45 -2.88 3.60 -12.46
N PHE A 46 -3.76 2.61 -12.40
CA PHE A 46 -4.47 2.10 -13.57
C PHE A 46 -5.76 2.87 -13.87
N THR A 47 -6.40 3.47 -12.86
CA THR A 47 -7.69 4.15 -13.03
C THR A 47 -7.56 5.64 -13.37
N ILE A 48 -6.47 6.31 -12.96
CA ILE A 48 -6.24 7.72 -13.28
C ILE A 48 -6.22 7.99 -14.80
N PRO A 49 -5.52 7.21 -15.64
CA PRO A 49 -5.54 7.44 -17.09
C PRO A 49 -6.96 7.38 -17.67
N MET A 50 -7.80 6.44 -17.21
CA MET A 50 -9.19 6.34 -17.64
C MET A 50 -10.02 7.52 -17.14
N LEU A 51 -9.84 7.93 -15.88
CA LEU A 51 -10.52 9.11 -15.35
C LEU A 51 -10.16 10.36 -16.16
N VAL A 52 -8.88 10.60 -16.45
CA VAL A 52 -8.43 11.72 -17.28
C VAL A 52 -9.07 11.67 -18.67
N PHE A 53 -9.12 10.49 -19.29
CA PHE A 53 -9.77 10.29 -20.59
C PHE A 53 -11.26 10.68 -20.54
N TYR A 54 -12.05 10.09 -19.64
CA TYR A 54 -13.48 10.39 -19.54
C TYR A 54 -13.76 11.83 -19.11
N SER A 55 -12.99 12.39 -18.17
CA SER A 55 -13.13 13.78 -17.74
C SER A 55 -12.78 14.77 -18.86
N THR A 56 -11.79 14.47 -19.69
CA THR A 56 -11.43 15.32 -20.84
C THR A 56 -12.56 15.33 -21.87
N ILE A 57 -13.10 14.16 -22.22
CA ILE A 57 -14.24 14.07 -23.14
C ILE A 57 -15.48 14.75 -22.54
N PHE A 58 -15.72 14.57 -21.25
CA PHE A 58 -16.81 15.23 -20.54
C PHE A 58 -16.68 16.76 -20.60
N ALA A 59 -15.50 17.30 -20.32
CA ALA A 59 -15.22 18.73 -20.39
C ALA A 59 -15.38 19.29 -21.82
N LEU A 60 -14.91 18.56 -22.83
CA LEU A 60 -15.11 18.92 -24.24
C LEU A 60 -16.59 18.99 -24.62
N GLY A 61 -17.45 18.18 -24.00
CA GLY A 61 -18.90 18.23 -24.18
C GLY A 61 -19.55 19.56 -23.78
N PHE A 62 -18.91 20.36 -22.92
CA PHE A 62 -19.41 21.68 -22.51
C PHE A 62 -18.96 22.83 -23.43
N VAL A 63 -17.99 22.60 -24.31
CA VAL A 63 -17.48 23.62 -25.24
C VAL A 63 -18.38 23.64 -26.49
N LYS A 64 -19.11 24.76 -26.67
CA LYS A 64 -20.04 24.93 -27.81
C LYS A 64 -19.34 24.75 -29.16
N ASP A 65 -20.06 24.13 -30.09
CA ASP A 65 -19.80 23.89 -31.52
C ASP A 65 -18.56 23.07 -31.90
N ILE A 66 -17.40 23.32 -31.30
CA ILE A 66 -16.15 22.60 -31.61
C ILE A 66 -16.03 21.34 -30.74
N GLY A 67 -16.34 21.46 -29.46
CA GLY A 67 -16.23 20.35 -28.50
C GLY A 67 -17.23 19.22 -28.78
N SER A 68 -18.49 19.57 -29.05
CA SER A 68 -19.53 18.58 -29.37
C SER A 68 -19.22 17.79 -30.66
N LYS A 69 -18.73 18.45 -31.71
CA LYS A 69 -18.29 17.81 -32.97
C LYS A 69 -17.07 16.91 -32.75
N ALA A 70 -16.11 17.36 -31.94
CA ALA A 70 -14.95 16.55 -31.59
C ALA A 70 -15.37 15.28 -30.84
N VAL A 71 -16.25 15.38 -29.83
CA VAL A 71 -16.74 14.22 -29.07
C VAL A 71 -17.51 13.23 -29.96
N THR A 72 -18.41 13.71 -30.82
CA THR A 72 -19.20 12.83 -31.70
C THR A 72 -18.37 12.16 -32.79
N SER A 73 -17.23 12.74 -33.19
CA SER A 73 -16.28 12.09 -34.11
C SER A 73 -15.32 11.13 -33.41
N LEU A 74 -14.85 11.47 -32.21
CA LEU A 74 -13.84 10.73 -31.47
C LEU A 74 -14.40 9.46 -30.85
N VAL A 75 -15.56 9.55 -30.18
CA VAL A 75 -16.13 8.43 -29.42
C VAL A 75 -16.35 7.21 -30.33
N PRO A 76 -17.03 7.29 -31.49
CA PRO A 76 -17.26 6.14 -32.37
C PRO A 76 -16.00 5.58 -33.05
N SER A 77 -14.92 6.37 -33.11
CA SER A 77 -13.67 5.99 -33.80
C SER A 77 -12.71 5.16 -32.95
N LEU A 78 -13.01 4.97 -31.67
CA LEU A 78 -12.16 4.25 -30.75
C LEU A 78 -12.22 2.74 -31.03
N PRO A 79 -11.07 2.03 -31.04
CA PRO A 79 -10.99 0.62 -31.40
C PRO A 79 -11.42 -0.28 -30.23
N PHE A 80 -12.63 -0.10 -29.70
CA PHE A 80 -13.24 -1.06 -28.77
C PHE A 80 -13.95 -2.14 -29.60
N SER A 81 -13.17 -3.05 -30.20
CA SER A 81 -13.68 -4.13 -31.05
C SER A 81 -13.98 -5.42 -30.29
N VAL A 82 -13.76 -5.45 -28.98
CA VAL A 82 -13.95 -6.65 -28.15
C VAL A 82 -15.21 -6.48 -27.33
N TYR A 83 -16.27 -7.17 -27.74
CA TYR A 83 -17.48 -7.31 -26.92
C TYR A 83 -17.14 -8.19 -25.71
N ILE A 84 -16.92 -7.56 -24.56
CA ILE A 84 -16.67 -8.27 -23.30
C ILE A 84 -18.02 -8.41 -22.62
N SER A 85 -18.48 -9.65 -22.42
CA SER A 85 -19.71 -9.90 -21.67
C SER A 85 -19.51 -9.58 -20.19
N GLN A 86 -20.60 -9.26 -19.49
CA GLN A 86 -20.57 -9.05 -18.03
C GLN A 86 -19.98 -10.27 -17.30
N ASP A 87 -20.23 -11.49 -17.79
CA ASP A 87 -19.69 -12.73 -17.22
C ASP A 87 -18.16 -12.80 -17.27
N VAL A 88 -17.55 -12.34 -18.38
CA VAL A 88 -16.08 -12.27 -18.53
C VAL A 88 -15.50 -11.25 -17.55
N LEU A 89 -16.17 -10.11 -17.35
CA LEU A 89 -15.73 -9.12 -16.35
C LEU A 89 -15.82 -9.70 -14.93
N CYS A 90 -16.93 -10.34 -14.56
CA CYS A 90 -17.12 -10.97 -13.25
C CYS A 90 -16.04 -12.04 -13.00
N SER A 91 -15.72 -12.84 -14.02
CA SER A 91 -14.66 -13.85 -13.96
C SER A 91 -13.28 -13.22 -13.75
N LEU A 92 -12.95 -12.16 -14.49
CA LEU A 92 -11.69 -11.42 -14.33
C LEU A 92 -11.57 -10.82 -12.93
N PHE A 93 -12.64 -10.24 -12.40
CA PHE A 93 -12.65 -9.68 -11.05
C PHE A 93 -12.47 -10.77 -9.99
N ALA A 94 -13.14 -11.91 -10.14
CA ALA A 94 -12.97 -13.07 -9.27
C ALA A 94 -11.51 -13.58 -9.30
N VAL A 95 -10.89 -13.64 -10.48
CA VAL A 95 -9.48 -14.04 -10.63
C VAL A 95 -8.54 -13.04 -9.94
N VAL A 96 -8.77 -11.74 -10.08
CA VAL A 96 -8.01 -10.70 -9.36
C VAL A 96 -8.13 -10.88 -7.85
N LEU A 97 -9.34 -11.13 -7.35
CA LEU A 97 -9.61 -11.27 -5.93
C LEU A 97 -8.98 -12.54 -5.35
N VAL A 98 -9.10 -13.67 -6.05
CA VAL A 98 -8.45 -14.93 -5.67
C VAL A 98 -6.93 -14.77 -5.68
N HIS A 99 -6.37 -14.14 -6.71
CA HIS A 99 -4.93 -13.86 -6.77
C HIS A 99 -4.47 -12.96 -5.62
N LEU A 100 -5.25 -11.94 -5.28
CA LEU A 100 -4.96 -11.03 -4.16
C LEU A 100 -4.90 -11.80 -2.84
N VAL A 101 -5.90 -12.62 -2.55
CA VAL A 101 -5.97 -13.42 -1.30
C VAL A 101 -4.83 -14.44 -1.26
N PHE A 102 -4.62 -15.18 -2.33
CA PHE A 102 -3.59 -16.21 -2.40
C PHE A 102 -2.18 -15.63 -2.21
N VAL A 103 -1.88 -14.55 -2.95
CA VAL A 103 -0.57 -13.89 -2.86
C VAL A 103 -0.38 -13.21 -1.51
N GLY A 104 -1.44 -12.63 -0.94
CA GLY A 104 -1.41 -12.02 0.39
C GLY A 104 -1.04 -13.02 1.48
N LEU A 105 -1.63 -14.22 1.46
CA LEU A 105 -1.35 -15.27 2.44
C LEU A 105 0.07 -15.85 2.32
N LYS A 106 0.62 -15.90 1.11
CA LYS A 106 1.93 -16.54 0.86
C LYS A 106 3.10 -15.55 0.73
N TYR A 107 2.87 -14.24 0.83
CA TYR A 107 3.85 -13.23 0.42
C TYR A 107 5.20 -13.34 1.13
N GLU A 108 5.19 -13.66 2.42
CA GLU A 108 6.38 -13.80 3.27
C GLU A 108 7.32 -14.94 2.82
N GLY A 109 6.76 -16.04 2.31
CA GLY A 109 7.53 -17.22 1.92
C GLY A 109 8.02 -17.23 0.47
N MET A 110 7.72 -16.19 -0.32
CA MET A 110 7.99 -16.22 -1.76
C MET A 110 9.44 -15.83 -2.12
N SER A 111 10.03 -16.62 -3.01
CA SER A 111 11.31 -16.29 -3.64
C SER A 111 11.23 -14.96 -4.40
N LYS A 112 12.40 -14.33 -4.64
CA LYS A 112 12.46 -13.03 -5.36
C LYS A 112 11.85 -13.10 -6.76
N THR A 113 12.08 -14.21 -7.49
CA THR A 113 11.53 -14.44 -8.82
C THR A 113 10.02 -14.64 -8.80
N SER A 114 9.50 -15.43 -7.85
CA SER A 114 8.06 -15.63 -7.66
C SER A 114 7.35 -14.30 -7.33
N ARG A 115 7.91 -13.49 -6.42
CA ARG A 115 7.36 -12.16 -6.11
C ARG A 115 7.28 -11.25 -7.33
N LEU A 116 8.26 -11.31 -8.22
CA LEU A 116 8.25 -10.53 -9.46
C LEU A 116 7.17 -11.02 -10.43
N LEU A 117 7.03 -12.34 -10.59
CA LEU A 117 5.99 -12.93 -11.43
C LEU A 117 4.58 -12.61 -10.94
N HIS A 118 4.33 -12.71 -9.62
CA HIS A 118 3.02 -12.36 -9.05
C HIS A 118 2.69 -10.87 -9.20
N LYS A 119 3.69 -9.98 -9.15
CA LYS A 119 3.51 -8.55 -9.46
C LYS A 119 3.17 -8.32 -10.93
N LEU A 120 3.87 -9.01 -11.84
CA LEU A 120 3.60 -8.95 -13.28
C LEU A 120 2.18 -9.42 -13.58
N ALA A 121 1.82 -10.61 -13.08
CA ALA A 121 0.50 -11.19 -13.22
C ALA A 121 -0.59 -10.27 -12.67
N PHE A 122 -0.39 -9.71 -11.47
CA PHE A 122 -1.32 -8.74 -10.89
C PHE A 122 -1.49 -7.49 -11.77
N ASN A 123 -0.40 -6.92 -12.29
CA ASN A 123 -0.48 -5.75 -13.16
C ASN A 123 -1.21 -6.06 -14.48
N LEU A 124 -0.95 -7.22 -15.09
CA LEU A 124 -1.65 -7.66 -16.30
C LEU A 124 -3.15 -7.87 -16.05
N LEU A 125 -3.50 -8.55 -14.95
CA LEU A 125 -4.88 -8.75 -14.56
C LEU A 125 -5.58 -7.42 -14.29
N MET A 126 -4.95 -6.51 -13.55
CA MET A 126 -5.51 -5.16 -13.30
C MET A 126 -5.72 -4.38 -14.60
N MET A 127 -4.74 -4.39 -15.52
CA MET A 127 -4.90 -3.76 -16.83
C MET A 127 -6.07 -4.35 -17.61
N ALA A 128 -6.17 -5.69 -17.66
CA ALA A 128 -7.27 -6.37 -18.32
C ALA A 128 -8.62 -6.02 -17.69
N THR A 129 -8.73 -6.00 -16.36
CA THR A 129 -9.96 -5.63 -15.65
C THR A 129 -10.35 -4.17 -15.92
N ILE A 130 -9.42 -3.22 -15.81
CA ILE A 130 -9.71 -1.79 -16.04
C ILE A 130 -10.12 -1.54 -17.49
N TYR A 131 -9.41 -2.14 -18.45
CA TYR A 131 -9.78 -2.06 -19.86
C TYR A 131 -11.17 -2.66 -20.11
N SER A 132 -11.48 -3.82 -19.51
CA SER A 132 -12.80 -4.46 -19.63
C SER A 132 -13.93 -3.61 -19.07
N ILE A 133 -13.72 -2.96 -17.91
CA ILE A 133 -14.69 -2.03 -17.32
C ILE A 133 -14.92 -0.86 -18.27
N SER A 134 -13.86 -0.27 -18.81
CA SER A 134 -13.97 0.86 -19.75
C SER A 134 -14.70 0.47 -21.05
N ALA A 135 -14.43 -0.72 -21.60
CA ALA A 135 -15.11 -1.23 -22.78
C ALA A 135 -16.62 -1.45 -22.54
N LEU A 136 -17.01 -1.98 -21.38
CA LEU A 136 -18.43 -2.13 -21.02
C LEU A 136 -19.13 -0.78 -20.89
N ILE A 137 -18.51 0.18 -20.20
CA ILE A 137 -19.03 1.55 -20.05
C ILE A 137 -19.24 2.21 -21.41
N TYR A 138 -18.37 1.93 -22.38
CA TYR A 138 -18.44 2.52 -23.71
C TYR A 138 -19.72 2.16 -24.48
N TYR A 139 -20.29 0.98 -24.26
CA TYR A 139 -21.52 0.55 -24.93
C TYR A 139 -22.81 1.16 -24.32
N GLU A 140 -22.70 1.89 -23.21
CA GLU A 140 -23.84 2.50 -22.53
C GLU A 140 -24.21 3.88 -23.10
N ILE A 141 -25.49 4.23 -23.04
CA ILE A 141 -26.03 5.49 -23.59
C ILE A 141 -25.34 6.72 -22.96
N HIS A 142 -24.99 6.64 -21.68
CA HIS A 142 -24.34 7.70 -20.93
C HIS A 142 -22.86 7.39 -20.61
N ALA A 143 -22.16 6.70 -21.53
CA ALA A 143 -20.79 6.23 -21.37
C ALA A 143 -19.83 7.23 -20.72
N ILE A 144 -19.87 8.51 -21.13
CA ILE A 144 -18.96 9.55 -20.65
C ILE A 144 -19.20 9.84 -19.16
N ALA A 145 -20.45 10.08 -18.77
CA ALA A 145 -20.81 10.38 -17.38
C ALA A 145 -20.58 9.14 -16.48
N LEU A 146 -20.95 7.96 -16.96
CA LEU A 146 -20.75 6.69 -16.28
C LEU A 146 -19.26 6.41 -16.04
N GLY A 147 -18.41 6.70 -17.03
CA GLY A 147 -16.95 6.61 -16.90
C GLY A 147 -16.40 7.48 -15.78
N VAL A 148 -16.81 8.75 -15.70
CA VAL A 148 -16.39 9.66 -14.60
C VAL A 148 -16.87 9.13 -13.25
N VAL A 149 -18.14 8.72 -13.14
CA VAL A 149 -18.74 8.22 -11.89
C VAL A 149 -18.09 6.92 -11.42
N VAL A 150 -17.63 6.05 -12.31
CA VAL A 150 -16.97 4.78 -11.95
C VAL A 150 -15.50 4.99 -11.59
N PHE A 151 -14.75 5.75 -12.41
CA PHE A 151 -13.31 5.86 -12.22
C PHE A 151 -12.92 6.87 -11.13
N ALA A 152 -13.73 7.88 -10.84
CA ALA A 152 -13.42 8.86 -9.79
C ALA A 152 -13.35 8.23 -8.38
N PRO A 153 -14.35 7.45 -7.92
CA PRO A 153 -14.26 6.73 -6.65
C PRO A 153 -13.09 5.74 -6.61
N LEU A 154 -12.80 5.04 -7.72
CA LEU A 154 -11.68 4.11 -7.79
C LEU A 154 -10.31 4.78 -7.71
N CYS A 155 -10.20 6.08 -8.00
CA CYS A 155 -8.97 6.84 -7.76
C CYS A 155 -8.84 7.28 -6.29
N ILE A 156 -9.96 7.67 -5.66
CA ILE A 156 -9.98 8.32 -4.34
C ILE A 156 -10.05 7.29 -3.20
N LEU A 157 -10.96 6.31 -3.30
CA LEU A 157 -11.22 5.35 -2.23
C LEU A 157 -9.99 4.55 -1.82
N PRO A 158 -9.14 4.03 -2.74
CA PRO A 158 -7.93 3.31 -2.32
C PRO A 158 -6.97 4.19 -1.51
N LEU A 159 -6.87 5.48 -1.83
CA LEU A 159 -6.03 6.43 -1.09
C LEU A 159 -6.60 6.71 0.31
N LEU A 160 -7.92 6.82 0.42
CA LEU A 160 -8.60 6.95 1.71
C LEU A 160 -8.41 5.69 2.56
N VAL A 161 -8.57 4.50 1.97
CA VAL A 161 -8.35 3.22 2.65
C VAL A 161 -6.90 3.09 3.13
N ASP A 162 -5.91 3.42 2.29
CA ASP A 162 -4.49 3.38 2.70
C ASP A 162 -4.19 4.36 3.85
N ARG A 163 -4.81 5.55 3.82
CA ARG A 163 -4.69 6.52 4.93
C ARG A 163 -5.37 6.04 6.20
N THR A 164 -6.61 5.56 6.12
CA THR A 164 -7.41 5.15 7.27
C THR A 164 -6.88 3.88 7.92
N LEU A 165 -6.47 2.89 7.13
CA LEU A 165 -5.92 1.63 7.65
C LEU A 165 -4.42 1.73 7.93
N GLY A 166 -3.75 2.77 7.43
CA GLY A 166 -2.34 3.05 7.73
C GLY A 166 -1.37 1.98 7.22
N TRP A 167 -1.75 1.18 6.21
CA TRP A 167 -0.93 0.06 5.71
C TRP A 167 0.44 0.52 5.20
N THR A 168 0.49 1.63 4.46
CA THR A 168 1.75 2.28 4.10
C THR A 168 2.59 2.62 5.32
N ARG A 169 2.01 3.33 6.31
CA ARG A 169 2.73 3.84 7.49
C ARG A 169 3.29 2.70 8.32
N GLN A 170 2.48 1.66 8.54
CA GLN A 170 2.88 0.45 9.23
C GLN A 170 4.05 -0.26 8.53
N ASN A 171 3.97 -0.41 7.19
CA ASN A 171 5.02 -1.02 6.41
C ASN A 171 6.34 -0.24 6.46
N ASP A 172 6.28 1.07 6.28
CA ASP A 172 7.46 1.95 6.31
C ASP A 172 8.10 1.99 7.71
N ARG A 173 7.29 1.94 8.78
CA ARG A 173 7.77 1.80 10.16
C ARG A 173 8.54 0.50 10.36
N PHE A 174 7.98 -0.65 9.98
CA PHE A 174 8.71 -1.93 10.12
C PHE A 174 10.00 -1.94 9.30
N LYS A 175 10.00 -1.36 8.10
CA LYS A 175 11.22 -1.21 7.28
C LYS A 175 12.28 -0.37 7.98
N LEU A 176 11.89 0.78 8.54
CA LEU A 176 12.81 1.67 9.25
C LEU A 176 13.43 0.97 10.46
N PHE A 177 12.63 0.31 11.29
CA PHE A 177 13.14 -0.34 12.49
C PHE A 177 13.91 -1.63 12.20
N SER A 178 13.57 -2.38 11.15
CA SER A 178 14.43 -3.46 10.66
C SER A 178 15.81 -2.93 10.24
N SER A 179 15.86 -1.82 9.51
CA SER A 179 17.11 -1.17 9.11
C SER A 179 17.92 -0.67 10.32
N LYS A 180 17.26 -0.11 11.34
CA LYS A 180 17.93 0.30 12.58
C LYS A 180 18.52 -0.89 13.34
N MET A 181 17.78 -2.01 13.43
CA MET A 181 18.29 -3.24 14.03
C MET A 181 19.50 -3.79 13.27
N GLN A 182 19.46 -3.76 11.93
CA GLN A 182 20.60 -4.14 11.11
C GLN A 182 21.83 -3.27 11.38
N GLY A 183 21.64 -1.94 11.44
CA GLY A 183 22.74 -1.02 11.77
C GLY A 183 23.29 -1.26 13.18
N LEU A 184 22.45 -1.64 14.15
CA LEU A 184 22.90 -1.96 15.51
C LEU A 184 23.71 -3.27 15.56
N ILE A 185 23.35 -4.27 14.74
CA ILE A 185 24.14 -5.49 14.59
C ILE A 185 25.52 -5.15 14.03
N GLU A 186 25.58 -4.38 12.95
CA GLU A 186 26.84 -3.96 12.31
C GLU A 186 27.72 -3.15 13.26
N LEU A 187 27.11 -2.24 14.04
CA LEU A 187 27.82 -1.44 15.05
C LEU A 187 28.40 -2.32 16.17
N ASN A 188 27.65 -3.29 16.66
CA ASN A 188 28.11 -4.17 17.73
C ASN A 188 29.23 -5.11 17.26
N LEU A 189 29.13 -5.65 16.04
CA LEU A 189 30.21 -6.43 15.42
C LEU A 189 31.48 -5.60 15.24
N ALA A 190 31.34 -4.32 14.85
CA ALA A 190 32.48 -3.42 14.72
C ALA A 190 33.14 -3.14 16.09
N ARG A 191 32.34 -2.87 17.13
CA ARG A 191 32.83 -2.65 18.51
C ARG A 191 33.57 -3.87 19.04
N GLU A 192 33.03 -5.06 18.83
CA GLU A 192 33.67 -6.32 19.19
C GLU A 192 35.00 -6.50 18.45
N SER A 193 35.05 -6.22 17.15
CA SER A 193 36.30 -6.31 16.37
C SER A 193 37.39 -5.32 16.80
N LEU A 194 36.99 -4.20 17.40
CA LEU A 194 37.87 -3.17 17.95
C LEU A 194 38.28 -3.45 19.41
N GLY A 195 37.83 -4.55 20.01
CA GLY A 195 38.13 -4.90 21.39
C GLY A 195 37.41 -4.02 22.42
N VAL A 196 36.30 -3.37 22.05
CA VAL A 196 35.50 -2.58 22.99
C VAL A 196 34.72 -3.51 23.89
N GLU A 197 34.98 -3.46 25.20
CA GLU A 197 34.28 -4.27 26.19
C GLU A 197 32.75 -4.08 26.13
N PHE A 198 32.03 -5.18 26.34
CA PHE A 198 30.57 -5.15 26.42
C PHE A 198 30.13 -4.32 27.63
N SER A 199 29.18 -3.42 27.42
CA SER A 199 28.71 -2.51 28.46
C SER A 199 27.19 -2.41 28.46
N GLU A 200 26.63 -1.92 29.58
CA GLU A 200 25.19 -1.62 29.71
C GLU A 200 24.70 -0.68 28.60
N ARG A 201 25.57 0.23 28.13
CA ARG A 201 25.24 1.15 27.02
C ARG A 201 24.80 0.41 25.75
N ASN A 202 25.40 -0.74 25.43
CA ASN A 202 25.02 -1.55 24.28
C ASN A 202 23.57 -2.05 24.39
N ILE A 203 23.15 -2.42 25.60
CA ILE A 203 21.79 -2.86 25.90
C ILE A 203 20.82 -1.67 25.85
N LEU A 204 21.20 -0.52 26.41
CA LEU A 204 20.38 0.70 26.40
C LEU A 204 20.12 1.21 24.98
N GLU A 205 21.11 1.11 24.07
CA GLU A 205 20.91 1.46 22.66
C GLU A 205 19.86 0.56 21.98
N TYR A 206 19.85 -0.74 22.28
CA TYR A 206 18.81 -1.66 21.81
C TYR A 206 17.42 -1.32 22.38
N ILE A 207 17.33 -1.12 23.71
CA ILE A 207 16.08 -0.77 24.39
C ILE A 207 15.53 0.55 23.85
N GLY A 208 16.37 1.57 23.68
CA GLY A 208 15.97 2.87 23.13
C GLY A 208 15.34 2.77 21.74
N ILE A 209 15.81 1.84 20.88
CA ILE A 209 15.17 1.60 19.58
C ILE A 209 13.77 0.98 19.75
N LEU A 210 13.59 0.06 20.71
CA LEU A 210 12.27 -0.54 20.99
C LEU A 210 11.28 0.48 21.56
N GLU A 211 11.73 1.30 22.50
CA GLU A 211 10.91 2.38 23.06
C GLU A 211 10.51 3.38 21.98
N GLN A 212 11.44 3.75 21.10
CA GLN A 212 11.13 4.60 19.96
C GLN A 212 10.09 3.97 19.03
N PHE A 213 10.11 2.64 18.84
CA PHE A 213 9.11 1.94 18.04
C PHE A 213 7.72 2.02 18.68
N GLU A 214 7.60 1.76 19.98
CA GLU A 214 6.31 1.85 20.68
C GLU A 214 5.80 3.29 20.76
N SER A 215 6.69 4.25 21.04
CA SER A 215 6.36 5.68 21.02
C SER A 215 5.85 6.13 19.65
N GLN A 216 6.51 5.71 18.56
CA GLN A 216 6.05 6.03 17.21
C GLN A 216 4.70 5.41 16.91
N LYS A 217 4.46 4.16 17.31
CA LYS A 217 3.16 3.48 17.16
C LYS A 217 2.05 4.19 17.95
N TYR A 218 2.35 4.64 19.16
CA TYR A 218 1.43 5.42 19.99
C TYR A 218 1.11 6.77 19.34
N ASN A 219 2.13 7.56 18.99
CA ASN A 219 1.96 8.85 18.33
C ASN A 219 1.18 8.73 17.03
N ASP A 220 1.46 7.68 16.25
CA ASP A 220 0.72 7.36 15.03
C ASP A 220 -0.78 7.15 15.29
N THR A 221 -1.13 6.42 16.37
CA THR A 221 -2.53 6.13 16.72
C THR A 221 -3.22 7.37 17.29
N VAL A 222 -2.50 8.12 18.12
CA VAL A 222 -3.01 9.23 18.92
C VAL A 222 -3.08 10.52 18.11
N SER A 223 -2.16 10.78 17.18
CA SER A 223 -2.26 11.93 16.27
C SER A 223 -3.51 11.85 15.42
N ASP A 224 -3.88 10.65 14.98
CA ASP A 224 -5.07 10.44 14.15
C ASP A 224 -6.35 10.71 14.98
N SER A 225 -6.37 10.28 16.24
CA SER A 225 -7.47 10.60 17.17
C SER A 225 -7.55 12.10 17.49
N PHE A 226 -6.43 12.76 17.81
CA PHE A 226 -6.41 14.19 18.12
C PHE A 226 -6.70 15.06 16.91
N TYR A 227 -6.29 14.67 15.70
CA TYR A 227 -6.66 15.38 14.48
C TYR A 227 -8.17 15.39 14.32
N ILE A 228 -8.83 14.23 14.43
CA ILE A 228 -10.30 14.15 14.34
C ILE A 228 -10.95 14.98 15.44
N LEU A 229 -10.47 14.88 16.68
CA LEU A 229 -10.99 15.66 17.80
C LEU A 229 -10.87 17.17 17.57
N SER A 230 -9.72 17.63 17.06
CA SER A 230 -9.47 19.04 16.74
C SER A 230 -10.37 19.55 15.60
N GLN A 231 -10.72 18.70 14.63
CA GLN A 231 -11.65 19.08 13.56
C GLN A 231 -13.09 19.14 14.10
N VAL A 232 -13.47 18.21 14.98
CA VAL A 232 -14.77 18.24 15.66
C VAL A 232 -14.90 19.47 16.57
N GLU A 233 -13.84 19.85 17.28
CA GLU A 233 -13.81 21.08 18.10
C GLU A 233 -13.95 22.35 17.26
N LYS A 234 -13.29 22.42 16.10
CA LYS A 234 -13.46 23.54 15.16
C LYS A 234 -14.86 23.66 14.55
N LEU A 235 -15.59 22.54 14.48
CA LEU A 235 -16.96 22.49 13.99
C LEU A 235 -18.01 22.76 15.07
N LYS A 236 -17.62 22.78 16.36
CA LYS A 236 -18.52 23.27 17.41
C LYS A 236 -18.65 24.79 17.26
N PRO A 237 -19.88 25.34 17.17
CA PRO A 237 -20.06 26.78 17.24
C PRO A 237 -19.45 27.27 18.55
N GLN A 238 -18.64 28.31 18.48
CA GLN A 238 -18.29 29.10 19.68
C GLN A 238 -19.61 29.68 20.19
N ALA A 239 -20.16 29.07 21.23
CA ALA A 239 -21.28 29.58 21.98
C ALA A 239 -20.83 30.77 22.84
#